data_AF-G5IBI8-F1
#
_entry.id   AF-G5IBI8-F1
#
_cell.length_a   1.000
_cell.length_b   1.000
_cell.length_c   1.000
_cell.angle_alpha   90.00
_cell.angle_beta   90.00
_cell.angle_gamma   90.00
#
_symmetry.space_group_name_H-M   'P 1'
#
loop_
_entity.id
_entity.type
_entity.pdbx_description
1 polymer ?
#
loop_
_entity_poly.entity_id
_entity_poly.type
_entity_poly.pdbx_seq_one_letter_code
_entity_poly.pdbx_strand_id
1 'polypeptide(L)'
;MRKLGLFITTTAMIISMSMNVFAGEWKQDATGWWFQNDDGTYPAAIMTKINNYWYYFDNTGYMKTGWLQFSDGWYSFRDDGSCANPISQTTGLPVGAPAEGWVQCGANLNSTLDGIANGNMKYHNGLCWCSPEYFQNLKDLVDADVPPVRENPHTLQPGIKYDLSNDSSDEDDYEYYDDDYYDDDYE
;
A
#
# COMPACT_ATOMS: atom_id res chain seq x y z
N MET A 1 -49.80 16.10 41.63
CA MET A 1 -49.07 16.78 40.54
C MET A 1 -47.69 16.16 40.39
N ARG A 2 -47.47 15.33 39.37
CA ARG A 2 -46.15 14.87 38.93
C ARG A 2 -46.13 15.03 37.41
N LYS A 3 -45.34 15.99 36.92
CA LYS A 3 -45.22 16.29 35.49
C LYS A 3 -44.40 15.16 34.85
N LEU A 4 -45.04 14.37 34.00
CA LEU A 4 -44.40 13.34 33.20
C LEU A 4 -43.68 14.04 32.04
N GLY A 5 -42.36 14.19 32.15
CA GLY A 5 -41.52 14.72 31.07
C GLY A 5 -41.40 13.68 29.96
N LEU A 6 -42.05 13.96 28.83
CA LEU A 6 -41.92 13.23 27.57
C LEU A 6 -40.52 13.52 27.01
N PHE A 7 -39.62 12.53 27.05
CA PHE A 7 -38.31 12.65 26.41
C PHE A 7 -38.48 12.49 24.88
N ILE A 8 -38.19 13.58 24.17
CA ILE A 8 -38.24 13.66 22.72
C ILE A 8 -37.06 12.85 22.15
N THR A 9 -37.45 11.87 21.33
CA THR A 9 -36.68 11.05 20.40
C THR A 9 -35.34 11.63 19.95
N THR A 10 -34.24 10.92 20.20
CA THR A 10 -32.97 11.09 19.49
C THR A 10 -33.13 10.55 18.07
N THR A 11 -33.51 11.40 17.11
CA THR A 11 -33.41 11.05 15.70
C THR A 11 -31.95 10.95 15.30
N ALA A 12 -31.58 9.77 14.83
CA ALA A 12 -30.32 9.44 14.22
C ALA A 12 -29.99 10.43 13.08
N MET A 13 -28.89 11.17 13.22
CA MET A 13 -28.31 11.93 12.12
C MET A 13 -27.25 11.07 11.46
N ILE A 14 -27.70 10.02 10.75
CA ILE A 14 -26.87 9.38 9.74
C ILE A 14 -27.23 10.10 8.45
N ILE A 15 -26.57 11.23 8.17
CA ILE A 15 -26.46 11.68 6.79
C ILE A 15 -25.58 10.63 6.13
N SER A 16 -26.21 9.56 5.67
CA SER A 16 -25.62 8.63 4.74
C SER A 16 -25.37 9.45 3.49
N MET A 17 -24.16 10.02 3.38
CA MET A 17 -23.68 10.58 2.13
C MET A 17 -23.57 9.38 1.20
N SER A 18 -24.64 9.12 0.46
CA SER A 18 -24.62 8.23 -0.69
C SER A 18 -23.54 8.78 -1.61
N MET A 19 -22.40 8.09 -1.66
CA MET A 19 -21.40 8.34 -2.69
C MET A 19 -22.06 7.95 -4.00
N ASN A 20 -22.60 8.94 -4.72
CA ASN A 20 -23.08 8.69 -6.06
C ASN A 20 -21.86 8.35 -6.91
N VAL A 21 -21.76 7.10 -7.35
CA VAL A 21 -20.80 6.70 -8.39
C VAL A 21 -21.43 7.13 -9.71
N PHE A 22 -21.23 8.39 -10.08
CA PHE A 22 -21.56 8.84 -11.43
C PHE A 22 -20.45 8.35 -12.37
N ALA A 23 -20.85 7.85 -13.54
CA ALA A 23 -19.90 7.75 -14.64
C ALA A 23 -19.44 9.17 -15.00
N GLY A 24 -18.20 9.28 -15.47
CA GLY A 24 -17.57 10.55 -15.75
C GLY A 24 -16.30 10.32 -16.55
N GLU A 25 -15.72 11.42 -17.02
CA GLU A 25 -14.58 11.41 -17.91
C GLU A 25 -13.45 12.31 -17.40
N TRP A 26 -12.23 11.85 -17.62
CA TRP A 26 -11.03 12.67 -17.41
C TRP A 26 -10.93 13.71 -18.51
N LYS A 27 -10.66 14.95 -18.13
CA LYS A 27 -10.42 16.07 -19.03
C LYS A 27 -9.12 16.77 -18.68
N GLN A 28 -8.55 17.44 -19.67
CA GLN A 28 -7.28 18.14 -19.52
C GLN A 28 -7.30 19.47 -20.27
N ASP A 29 -6.67 20.47 -19.69
CA ASP A 29 -6.34 21.75 -20.32
C ASP A 29 -4.89 22.16 -19.99
N ALA A 30 -4.55 23.43 -20.23
CA ALA A 30 -3.22 23.96 -19.95
C ALA A 30 -2.87 24.04 -18.45
N THR A 31 -3.87 24.03 -17.57
CA THR A 31 -3.70 24.10 -16.11
C THR A 31 -3.48 22.70 -15.54
N GLY A 32 -4.22 21.70 -16.03
CA GLY A 32 -4.05 20.33 -15.58
C GLY A 32 -5.22 19.42 -15.91
N TRP A 33 -5.29 18.31 -15.18
CA TRP A 33 -6.35 17.31 -15.30
C TRP A 33 -7.48 17.57 -14.32
N TRP A 34 -8.72 17.34 -14.72
CA TRP A 34 -9.88 17.25 -13.83
C TRP A 34 -10.78 16.09 -14.24
N PHE A 35 -11.69 15.69 -13.35
CA PHE A 35 -12.70 14.69 -13.65
C PHE A 35 -14.07 15.35 -13.75
N GLN A 36 -14.78 15.16 -14.85
CA GLN A 36 -16.14 15.68 -15.02
C GLN A 36 -17.14 14.53 -14.94
N ASN A 37 -18.09 14.65 -14.01
CA ASN A 37 -19.22 13.74 -13.89
C ASN A 37 -20.20 13.97 -15.06
N ASP A 38 -21.03 12.96 -15.36
CA ASP A 38 -22.04 13.03 -16.42
C ASP A 38 -23.04 14.19 -16.27
N ASP A 39 -23.30 14.64 -15.04
CA ASP A 39 -24.18 15.79 -14.74
C ASP A 39 -23.48 17.15 -14.93
N GLY A 40 -22.23 17.14 -15.39
CA GLY A 40 -21.39 18.32 -15.61
C GLY A 40 -20.67 18.82 -14.37
N THR A 41 -20.94 18.28 -13.18
CA THR A 41 -20.23 18.62 -11.94
C THR A 41 -18.83 17.99 -11.92
N TYR A 42 -18.00 18.42 -10.97
CA TYR A 42 -16.64 17.91 -10.80
C TYR A 42 -16.23 17.95 -9.32
N PRO A 43 -15.36 17.02 -8.87
CA PRO A 43 -14.81 17.04 -7.53
C PRO A 43 -13.89 18.25 -7.34
N ALA A 44 -14.02 18.93 -6.20
CA ALA A 44 -13.15 20.03 -5.79
C ALA A 44 -12.92 20.01 -4.28
N ALA A 45 -11.68 20.26 -3.87
CA ALA A 45 -11.18 20.17 -2.49
C ALA A 45 -11.49 18.82 -1.81
N ILE A 46 -11.41 17.72 -2.55
CA ILE A 46 -11.88 16.41 -2.08
C ILE A 46 -11.03 15.25 -2.62
N MET A 47 -10.89 14.22 -1.80
CA MET A 47 -10.35 12.92 -2.19
C MET A 47 -11.46 12.07 -2.81
N THR A 48 -11.27 11.56 -4.02
CA THR A 48 -12.31 10.82 -4.77
C THR A 48 -11.75 9.52 -5.30
N LYS A 49 -12.53 8.44 -5.16
CA LYS A 49 -12.20 7.13 -5.71
C LYS A 49 -12.74 7.01 -7.14
N ILE A 50 -11.86 6.83 -8.12
CA ILE A 50 -12.19 6.69 -9.55
C ILE A 50 -11.47 5.45 -10.08
N ASN A 51 -12.18 4.53 -10.72
CA ASN A 51 -11.62 3.29 -11.29
C ASN A 51 -10.68 2.53 -10.34
N ASN A 52 -11.09 2.41 -9.07
CA ASN A 52 -10.38 1.75 -7.98
C ASN A 52 -9.14 2.48 -7.41
N TYR A 53 -8.76 3.63 -7.96
CA TYR A 53 -7.68 4.46 -7.43
C TYR A 53 -8.26 5.70 -6.74
N TRP A 54 -7.52 6.22 -5.76
CA TRP A 54 -7.88 7.46 -5.07
C TRP A 54 -7.10 8.63 -5.67
N TYR A 55 -7.77 9.76 -5.84
CA TYR A 55 -7.20 11.00 -6.39
C TYR A 55 -7.60 12.16 -5.50
N TYR A 56 -6.78 13.20 -5.44
CA TYR A 56 -7.16 14.45 -4.78
C TYR A 56 -7.29 15.58 -5.80
N PHE A 57 -8.40 16.31 -5.70
CA PHE A 57 -8.66 17.52 -6.48
C PHE A 57 -8.58 18.74 -5.57
N ASP A 58 -7.85 19.78 -6.00
CA ASP A 58 -7.76 21.02 -5.25
C ASP A 58 -9.07 21.83 -5.27
N ASN A 59 -9.08 22.99 -4.63
CA ASN A 59 -10.26 23.86 -4.53
C ASN A 59 -10.78 24.38 -5.88
N THR A 60 -9.98 24.31 -6.94
CA THR A 60 -10.38 24.66 -8.31
C THR A 60 -10.81 23.45 -9.13
N GLY A 61 -10.71 22.24 -8.58
CA GLY A 61 -11.12 21.00 -9.22
C GLY A 61 -10.02 20.33 -10.04
N TYR A 62 -8.79 20.84 -10.01
CA TYR A 62 -7.67 20.20 -10.70
C TYR A 62 -7.01 19.13 -9.84
N MET A 63 -6.72 17.99 -10.47
CA MET A 63 -6.04 16.85 -9.89
C MET A 63 -4.63 17.24 -9.44
N LYS A 64 -4.23 16.76 -8.26
CA LYS A 64 -2.88 16.98 -7.72
C LYS A 64 -2.03 15.72 -7.80
N THR A 65 -0.73 15.94 -7.93
CA THR A 65 0.32 14.93 -7.88
C THR A 65 1.35 15.31 -6.81
N GLY A 66 2.28 14.41 -6.50
CA GLY A 66 3.32 14.61 -5.51
C GLY A 66 2.84 14.43 -4.07
N TRP A 67 3.65 14.90 -3.12
CA TRP A 67 3.33 14.83 -1.70
C TRP A 67 2.45 16.01 -1.27
N LEU A 68 1.36 15.71 -0.58
CA LEU A 68 0.44 16.69 0.00
C LEU A 68 0.24 16.41 1.48
N GLN A 69 0.28 17.47 2.28
CA GLN A 69 0.02 17.40 3.71
C GLN A 69 -1.45 17.73 4.00
N PHE A 70 -2.13 16.82 4.69
CA PHE A 70 -3.47 16.99 5.24
C PHE A 70 -3.40 16.96 6.78
N SER A 71 -4.54 17.23 7.43
CA SER A 71 -4.62 17.29 8.89
C SER A 71 -4.24 15.98 9.58
N ASP A 72 -4.44 14.86 8.89
CA ASP A 72 -4.18 13.51 9.40
C ASP A 72 -2.87 12.91 8.91
N GLY A 73 -2.15 13.54 7.99
CA GLY A 73 -0.82 13.10 7.58
C GLY A 73 -0.45 13.46 6.14
N TRP A 74 0.58 12.79 5.65
CA TRP A 74 1.15 13.00 4.32
C TRP A 74 0.67 11.96 3.33
N TYR A 75 0.25 12.43 2.16
CA TYR A 75 -0.27 11.60 1.09
C TYR A 75 0.56 11.79 -0.16
N SER A 76 0.98 10.69 -0.77
CA SER A 76 1.74 10.67 -2.01
C SER A 76 0.82 10.32 -3.17
N PHE A 77 0.84 11.16 -4.19
CA PHE A 77 0.13 10.96 -5.44
C PHE A 77 1.17 10.80 -6.56
N ARG A 78 1.03 9.74 -7.35
CA ARG A 78 1.90 9.44 -8.48
C ARG A 78 1.72 10.49 -9.60
N ASP A 79 2.53 10.40 -10.64
CA ASP A 79 2.44 11.29 -11.80
C ASP A 79 1.10 11.17 -12.54
N ASP A 80 0.45 10.01 -12.46
CA ASP A 80 -0.91 9.78 -12.97
C ASP A 80 -2.01 10.26 -12.00
N GLY A 81 -1.64 10.83 -10.85
CA GLY A 81 -2.53 11.32 -9.80
C GLY A 81 -3.06 10.25 -8.85
N SER A 82 -2.77 8.97 -9.07
CA SER A 82 -3.23 7.92 -8.18
C SER A 82 -2.49 7.96 -6.84
N CYS A 83 -3.24 7.84 -5.74
CA CYS A 83 -2.70 7.81 -4.39
C CYS A 83 -1.91 6.52 -4.16
N ALA A 84 -0.66 6.64 -3.70
CA ALA A 84 0.23 5.53 -3.40
C ALA A 84 0.15 5.07 -1.93
N ASN A 85 -0.59 5.79 -1.09
CA ASN A 85 -0.73 5.45 0.32
C ASN A 85 -1.48 4.12 0.51
N PRO A 86 -1.16 3.38 1.58
CA PRO A 86 -1.88 2.15 1.91
C PRO A 86 -3.35 2.44 2.21
N ILE A 87 -4.20 1.48 1.85
CA ILE A 87 -5.63 1.54 2.12
C ILE A 87 -5.92 0.89 3.46
N SER A 88 -6.66 1.60 4.31
CA SER A 88 -7.17 1.06 5.57
C SER A 88 -8.17 -0.07 5.27
N GLN A 89 -7.92 -1.26 5.83
CA GLN A 89 -8.83 -2.40 5.67
C GLN A 89 -10.19 -2.18 6.35
N THR A 90 -10.26 -1.28 7.33
CA THR A 90 -11.49 -0.95 8.06
C THR A 90 -12.31 0.10 7.34
N THR A 91 -11.68 1.16 6.83
CA THR A 91 -12.40 2.31 6.25
C THR A 91 -12.44 2.30 4.73
N GLY A 92 -11.54 1.57 4.07
CA GLY A 92 -11.37 1.61 2.62
C GLY A 92 -10.75 2.91 2.09
N LEU A 93 -10.32 3.81 2.98
CA LEU A 93 -9.69 5.09 2.66
C LEU A 93 -8.16 4.96 2.66
N PRO A 94 -7.44 5.79 1.88
CA PRO A 94 -5.99 5.87 2.01
C PRO A 94 -5.60 6.43 3.38
N VAL A 95 -4.46 5.99 3.89
CA VAL A 95 -3.98 6.34 5.23
C VAL A 95 -2.77 7.26 5.12
N GLY A 96 -2.86 8.45 5.74
CA GLY A 96 -1.77 9.42 5.75
C GLY A 96 -0.52 8.93 6.49
N ALA A 97 0.65 9.22 5.93
CA ALA A 97 1.96 8.94 6.50
C ALA A 97 2.34 9.98 7.58
N PRO A 98 3.27 9.68 8.50
CA PRO A 98 3.69 10.64 9.53
C PRO A 98 4.51 11.82 8.97
N ALA A 99 5.19 11.63 7.84
CA ALA A 99 6.00 12.64 7.18
C ALA A 99 6.16 12.31 5.69
N GLU A 100 6.56 13.32 4.90
CA GLU A 100 6.90 13.14 3.49
C GLU A 100 7.97 12.05 3.30
N GLY A 101 7.77 11.20 2.30
CA GLY A 101 8.69 10.12 1.94
C GLY A 101 8.55 8.84 2.76
N TRP A 102 7.80 8.85 3.86
CA TRP A 102 7.65 7.66 4.70
C TRP A 102 6.77 6.61 4.02
N VAL A 103 7.19 5.35 4.11
CA VAL A 103 6.53 4.21 3.45
C VAL A 103 6.03 3.21 4.47
N GLN A 104 4.93 2.52 4.17
CA GLN A 104 4.44 1.44 5.03
C GLN A 104 5.46 0.31 5.06
N CYS A 105 5.75 -0.22 6.24
CA CYS A 105 6.58 -1.41 6.40
C CYS A 105 5.88 -2.49 7.22
N GLY A 106 6.08 -3.74 6.81
CA GLY A 106 5.65 -4.92 7.57
C GLY A 106 6.53 -5.04 8.80
N ALA A 107 5.92 -4.98 9.99
CA ALA A 107 6.65 -5.18 11.23
C ALA A 107 7.09 -6.66 11.32
N ASN A 108 8.39 -6.91 11.49
CA ASN A 108 8.82 -8.06 12.28
C ASN A 108 9.13 -7.54 13.71
N LEU A 109 8.80 -8.32 14.74
CA LEU A 109 8.72 -7.81 16.12
C LEU A 109 10.06 -7.24 16.61
N ASN A 110 11.18 -7.81 16.17
CA ASN A 110 12.52 -7.42 16.58
C ASN A 110 13.05 -6.18 15.82
N SER A 111 12.77 -6.03 14.52
CA SER A 111 13.16 -4.83 13.75
C SER A 111 12.37 -3.60 14.17
N THR A 112 11.18 -3.80 14.74
CA THR A 112 10.28 -2.71 15.11
C THR A 112 10.76 -1.98 16.36
N LEU A 113 11.27 -2.68 17.37
CA LEU A 113 11.78 -2.04 18.59
C LEU A 113 13.04 -1.20 18.34
N ASP A 114 14.05 -1.77 17.68
CA ASP A 114 15.29 -1.05 17.36
C ASP A 114 15.04 0.07 16.34
N GLY A 115 14.17 -0.18 15.34
CA GLY A 115 13.77 0.83 14.37
C GLY A 115 13.05 2.01 15.03
N ILE A 116 12.16 1.76 15.99
CA ILE A 116 11.47 2.80 16.75
C ILE A 116 12.45 3.57 17.63
N ALA A 117 13.34 2.88 18.35
CA ALA A 117 14.31 3.49 19.26
C ALA A 117 15.25 4.47 18.52
N ASN A 118 15.62 4.13 17.28
CA ASN A 118 16.48 4.96 16.44
C ASN A 118 15.71 5.97 15.56
N GLY A 119 14.38 6.04 15.68
CA GLY A 119 13.54 6.96 14.91
C GLY A 119 13.36 6.60 13.43
N ASN A 120 13.81 5.41 13.02
CA ASN A 120 13.68 4.86 11.66
C ASN A 120 12.30 4.26 11.39
N MET A 121 11.54 3.95 12.45
CA MET A 121 10.17 3.45 12.37
C MET A 121 9.23 4.26 13.26
N LYS A 122 7.98 4.42 12.83
CA LYS A 122 6.93 5.12 13.58
C LYS A 122 5.59 4.42 13.42
N TYR A 123 4.84 4.27 14.51
CA TYR A 123 3.43 3.91 14.45
C TYR A 123 2.59 5.17 14.28
N HIS A 124 1.83 5.27 13.20
CA HIS A 124 1.03 6.44 12.85
C HIS A 124 -0.20 6.01 12.07
N ASN A 125 -1.37 6.57 12.40
CA ASN A 125 -2.66 6.24 11.79
C ASN A 125 -2.94 4.73 11.70
N GLY A 126 -2.56 3.96 12.72
CA GLY A 126 -2.83 2.53 12.79
C GLY A 126 -1.85 1.63 12.05
N LEU A 127 -0.83 2.20 11.38
CA LEU A 127 0.15 1.48 10.58
C LEU A 127 1.59 1.76 11.05
N CYS A 128 2.47 0.81 10.79
CA CYS A 128 3.91 1.02 10.94
C CYS A 128 4.49 1.64 9.65
N TRP A 129 5.27 2.70 9.83
CA TRP A 129 5.93 3.44 8.77
C TRP A 129 7.43 3.43 8.98
N CYS A 130 8.18 3.40 7.90
CA CYS A 130 9.63 3.43 7.88
C CYS A 130 10.14 4.70 7.20
N SER A 131 11.25 5.25 7.68
CA SER A 131 11.92 6.36 7.03
C SER A 131 12.44 5.94 5.65
N PRO A 132 12.53 6.85 4.67
CA PRO A 132 13.01 6.51 3.33
C PRO A 132 14.40 5.87 3.32
N GLU A 133 15.32 6.39 4.14
CA GLU A 133 16.69 5.89 4.27
C GLU A 133 16.70 4.46 4.83
N TYR A 134 15.94 4.22 5.89
CA TYR A 134 15.85 2.89 6.49
C TYR A 134 15.23 1.87 5.52
N PHE A 135 14.19 2.29 4.78
CA PHE A 135 13.59 1.44 3.76
C PHE A 135 14.58 1.08 2.63
N GLN A 136 15.40 2.04 2.17
CA GLN A 136 16.41 1.77 1.15
C GLN A 136 17.48 0.80 1.68
N ASN A 137 17.96 1.00 2.91
CA ASN A 137 18.91 0.09 3.54
C ASN A 137 18.35 -1.34 3.65
N LEU A 138 17.08 -1.49 4.02
CA LEU A 138 16.42 -2.80 4.06
C LEU A 138 16.35 -3.44 2.68
N LYS A 139 16.07 -2.66 1.63
CA LYS A 139 16.04 -3.16 0.25
C LYS A 139 17.41 -3.63 -0.22
N ASP A 140 18.46 -2.85 0.05
CA ASP A 140 19.83 -3.18 -0.34
C ASP A 140 20.32 -4.46 0.34
N LEU A 141 19.94 -4.68 1.61
CA LEU A 141 20.24 -5.92 2.33
C LEU A 141 19.56 -7.13 1.71
N VAL A 142 18.28 -7.01 1.32
CA VAL A 142 17.53 -8.08 0.65
C VAL A 142 18.12 -8.40 -0.72
N ASP A 143 18.50 -7.38 -1.49
CA ASP A 143 19.09 -7.57 -2.82
C ASP A 143 20.53 -8.15 -2.74
N ALA A 144 21.26 -7.87 -1.66
CA ALA A 144 22.60 -8.44 -1.43
C ALA A 144 22.58 -9.94 -1.11
N ASP A 145 21.50 -10.44 -0.50
CA ASP A 145 21.29 -11.87 -0.24
C ASP A 145 20.80 -12.64 -1.47
N VAL A 146 20.52 -11.96 -2.58
CA VAL A 146 20.30 -12.61 -3.87
C VAL A 146 21.68 -12.93 -4.47
N PRO A 147 22.11 -14.21 -4.53
CA PRO A 147 23.38 -14.55 -5.15
C PRO A 147 23.37 -14.03 -6.60
N PRO A 148 24.50 -13.55 -7.13
CA PRO A 148 24.55 -13.11 -8.51
C PRO A 148 24.02 -14.26 -9.38
N VAL A 149 23.01 -13.97 -10.20
CA VAL A 149 22.56 -14.89 -11.24
C VAL A 149 23.84 -15.30 -11.96
N ARG A 150 24.22 -16.58 -11.87
CA ARG A 150 25.26 -17.11 -12.75
C ARG A 150 24.70 -16.91 -14.15
N GLU A 151 25.10 -15.84 -14.83
CA GLU A 151 24.85 -15.72 -16.26
C GLU A 151 25.46 -16.96 -16.86
N ASN A 152 24.60 -17.89 -17.27
CA ASN A 152 25.03 -19.04 -18.04
C ASN A 152 25.57 -18.46 -19.36
N PRO A 153 26.88 -18.50 -19.64
CA PRO A 153 27.47 -17.81 -20.79
C PRO A 153 27.20 -18.55 -22.11
N HIS A 154 26.04 -19.20 -22.21
CA HIS A 154 25.60 -19.98 -23.36
C HIS A 154 24.26 -19.45 -23.85
N THR A 155 24.23 -18.20 -24.32
CA THR A 155 23.39 -17.87 -25.46
C THR A 155 24.02 -18.53 -26.70
N LEU A 156 23.71 -19.82 -26.85
CA LEU A 156 24.00 -20.62 -28.01
C LEU A 156 23.34 -19.97 -29.23
N GLN A 157 24.16 -19.67 -30.24
CA GLN A 157 23.69 -19.32 -31.58
C GLN A 157 22.78 -20.43 -32.14
N PRO A 158 21.76 -20.12 -32.96
CA PRO A 158 20.89 -21.15 -33.53
C PRO A 158 21.70 -22.05 -34.47
N GLY A 159 21.87 -23.34 -34.15
CA GLY A 159 22.47 -24.28 -35.10
C GLY A 159 23.10 -25.56 -34.56
N ILE A 160 23.25 -25.78 -33.26
CA ILE A 160 23.87 -27.02 -32.75
C ILE A 160 22.79 -27.98 -32.23
N LYS A 161 22.67 -29.13 -32.88
CA LYS A 161 21.91 -30.29 -32.35
C LYS A 161 22.83 -31.04 -31.39
N TYR A 162 22.42 -31.19 -30.13
CA TYR A 162 23.10 -32.04 -29.16
C TYR A 162 22.50 -33.45 -29.21
N ASP A 163 23.38 -34.45 -29.28
CA ASP A 163 23.09 -35.88 -29.20
C ASP A 163 22.81 -36.25 -27.74
N LEU A 164 21.65 -36.87 -27.47
CA LEU A 164 21.18 -37.25 -26.13
C LEU A 164 21.65 -38.64 -25.69
N SER A 165 22.79 -39.11 -26.19
CA SER A 165 23.37 -40.39 -25.76
C SER A 165 24.61 -40.18 -24.89
N ASN A 166 24.41 -39.69 -23.65
CA ASN A 166 25.21 -40.00 -22.45
C ASN A 166 25.01 -38.94 -21.36
N ASP A 167 23.84 -38.89 -20.75
CA ASP A 167 23.72 -38.32 -19.40
C ASP A 167 23.26 -39.41 -18.45
N SER A 168 24.23 -40.03 -17.80
CA SER A 168 24.06 -40.99 -16.72
C SER A 168 24.77 -40.42 -15.50
N SER A 169 24.11 -40.53 -14.35
CA SER A 169 24.59 -40.26 -12.98
C SER A 169 24.61 -38.77 -12.61
N ASP A 170 23.87 -38.27 -11.62
CA ASP A 170 23.58 -38.83 -10.30
C ASP A 170 22.23 -38.31 -9.75
N GLU A 171 21.32 -39.23 -9.42
CA GLU A 171 20.24 -39.00 -8.44
C GLU A 171 20.76 -39.53 -7.10
N ASP A 172 20.85 -38.67 -6.08
CA ASP A 172 20.97 -38.95 -4.63
C ASP A 172 21.04 -37.54 -3.97
N ASP A 173 20.40 -37.12 -2.87
CA ASP A 173 19.70 -37.76 -1.77
C ASP A 173 18.96 -36.61 -1.03
N TYR A 174 17.63 -36.69 -0.82
CA TYR A 174 16.91 -35.72 0.03
C TYR A 174 16.56 -36.43 1.34
N GLU A 175 17.40 -36.29 2.37
CA GLU A 175 17.09 -36.78 3.71
C GLU A 175 15.99 -35.93 4.37
N TYR A 176 14.95 -36.62 4.81
CA TYR A 176 13.79 -36.15 5.55
C TYR A 176 14.14 -36.10 7.04
N TYR A 177 14.19 -34.92 7.65
CA TYR A 177 14.25 -34.82 9.12
C TYR A 177 12.83 -34.91 9.68
N ASP A 178 12.46 -36.11 10.12
CA ASP A 178 11.47 -36.33 11.17
C ASP A 178 12.08 -35.83 12.49
N ASP A 179 11.44 -34.84 13.12
CA ASP A 179 11.62 -34.54 14.55
C ASP A 179 10.23 -34.49 15.19
N ASP A 180 9.76 -35.68 15.56
CA ASP A 180 8.72 -35.88 16.57
C ASP A 180 9.31 -35.65 17.98
N TYR A 181 8.42 -35.30 18.91
CA TYR A 181 8.56 -35.20 20.38
C TYR A 181 9.05 -33.88 20.97
N TYR A 182 8.11 -33.10 21.53
CA TYR A 182 7.92 -33.08 22.99
C TYR A 182 6.43 -32.86 23.32
N ASP A 183 5.87 -33.89 23.93
CA ASP A 183 4.65 -33.88 24.73
C ASP A 183 5.04 -33.35 26.12
N ASP A 184 4.29 -32.39 26.66
CA ASP A 184 4.24 -32.12 28.09
C ASP A 184 2.91 -31.41 28.41
N ASP A 185 2.04 -32.23 28.98
CA ASP A 185 0.77 -31.95 29.65
C ASP A 185 0.76 -30.65 30.48
N TYR A 186 -0.31 -29.87 30.33
CA TYR A 186 -0.81 -29.02 31.42
C TYR A 186 -2.32 -29.24 31.57
N GLU A 187 -2.68 -29.89 32.67
CA GLU A 187 -4.02 -29.90 33.28
C GLU A 187 -4.54 -28.48 33.59
#